data_AF-A0A1G1P5I7-F1
#
_entry.id   AF-A0A1G1P5I7-F1
#
_cell.length_a   1.000
_cell.length_b   1.000
_cell.length_c   1.000
_cell.angle_alpha   90.00
_cell.angle_beta   90.00
_cell.angle_gamma   90.00
#
_symmetry.space_group_name_H-M   'P 1'
#
loop_
_entity.id
_entity.type
_entity.pdbx_description
1 polymer ?
#
loop_
_entity_poly.entity_id
_entity_poly.type
_entity_poly.pdbx_seq_one_letter_code
_entity_poly.pdbx_strand_id
1 'polypeptide(L)'
;MTQQRRRLYKPTVYERKILKTIFLFAAVPVALVIVLFFALFSDLIYTYIQSGLGGDFLDRFLLLVLLILIYYAILARLVFRFTNRLAGAYQRLLRELDKIIAGAHPSHLHLRKGDYAQELINRINQLIDRFSK
;
A
#
# COMPACT_ATOMS: atom_id res chain seq x y z
N MET A 1 -17.54 23.36 -24.56
CA MET A 1 -16.94 22.20 -23.85
C MET A 1 -15.43 22.36 -23.80
N THR A 2 -14.90 22.92 -22.71
CA THR A 2 -13.46 23.16 -22.51
C THR A 2 -12.81 21.89 -21.95
N GLN A 3 -12.02 21.21 -22.78
CA GLN A 3 -11.22 20.06 -22.36
C GLN A 3 -10.16 20.53 -21.34
N GLN A 4 -10.41 20.21 -20.07
CA GLN A 4 -9.44 20.37 -18.99
C GLN A 4 -8.29 19.40 -19.24
N ARG A 5 -7.20 19.89 -19.86
CA ARG A 5 -5.96 19.12 -20.05
C ARG A 5 -5.50 18.63 -18.67
N ARG A 6 -5.52 17.31 -18.45
CA ARG A 6 -4.95 16.66 -17.26
C ARG A 6 -3.48 17.10 -17.16
N ARG A 7 -3.18 18.03 -16.26
CA ARG A 7 -1.80 18.44 -15.98
C ARG A 7 -1.02 17.19 -15.59
N LEU A 8 0.02 16.87 -16.35
CA LEU A 8 0.96 15.80 -16.04
C LEU A 8 1.45 16.00 -14.61
N TYR A 9 1.04 15.08 -13.74
CA TYR A 9 1.41 15.08 -12.32
C TYR A 9 2.94 15.08 -12.24
N LYS A 10 3.52 16.18 -11.76
CA LYS A 10 4.96 16.28 -11.49
C LYS A 10 5.16 15.96 -10.01
N PRO A 11 5.45 14.70 -9.65
CA PRO A 11 5.59 14.34 -8.26
C PRO A 11 6.77 15.08 -7.63
N THR A 12 6.53 15.65 -6.47
CA THR A 12 7.56 16.26 -5.62
C THR A 12 8.58 15.21 -5.17
N VAL A 13 9.76 15.64 -4.70
CA VAL A 13 10.84 14.73 -4.28
C VAL A 13 10.39 13.77 -3.17
N TYR A 14 9.51 14.23 -2.28
CA TYR A 14 8.93 13.43 -1.20
C TYR A 14 7.90 12.41 -1.71
N GLU A 15 7.07 12.78 -2.67
CA GLU A 15 6.16 11.84 -3.33
C GLU A 15 6.89 10.75 -4.07
N ARG A 16 8.01 11.06 -4.74
CA ARG A 16 8.86 10.02 -5.36
C ARG A 16 9.39 9.03 -4.34
N LYS A 17 9.81 9.48 -3.16
CA LYS A 17 10.28 8.58 -2.08
C LYS A 17 9.15 7.72 -1.57
N ILE A 18 7.98 8.29 -1.29
CA ILE A 18 6.80 7.55 -0.82
C ILE A 18 6.34 6.54 -1.88
N LEU A 19 6.22 6.94 -3.15
CA LEU A 19 5.89 6.06 -4.27
C LEU A 19 6.91 4.93 -4.41
N LYS A 20 8.20 5.21 -4.27
CA LYS A 20 9.25 4.18 -4.36
C LYS A 20 9.16 3.20 -3.18
N THR A 21 8.87 3.67 -1.97
CA THR A 21 8.67 2.80 -0.80
C THR A 21 7.42 1.95 -0.96
N ILE A 22 6.29 2.52 -1.39
CA ILE A 22 5.07 1.78 -1.69
C ILE A 22 5.31 0.76 -2.80
N PHE A 23 6.00 1.17 -3.87
CA PHE A 23 6.36 0.30 -4.97
C PHE A 23 7.26 -0.85 -4.52
N LEU A 24 8.26 -0.61 -3.68
CA LEU A 24 9.14 -1.65 -3.15
C LEU A 24 8.35 -2.64 -2.27
N PHE A 25 7.50 -2.12 -1.37
CA PHE A 25 6.64 -2.94 -0.51
C PHE A 25 5.59 -3.73 -1.29
N ALA A 26 5.17 -3.27 -2.47
CA ALA A 26 4.26 -4.01 -3.34
C ALA A 26 4.99 -4.98 -4.29
N ALA A 27 6.15 -4.57 -4.83
CA ALA A 27 6.89 -5.33 -5.82
C ALA A 27 7.64 -6.53 -5.21
N VAL A 28 8.20 -6.39 -4.00
CA VAL A 28 8.93 -7.48 -3.35
C VAL A 28 8.05 -8.71 -3.08
N PRO A 29 6.85 -8.58 -2.48
CA PRO A 29 5.94 -9.71 -2.31
C PRO A 29 5.49 -10.33 -3.63
N VAL A 30 5.25 -9.52 -4.67
CA VAL A 30 4.84 -10.01 -6.00
C VAL A 30 5.98 -10.79 -6.66
N ALA A 31 7.20 -10.27 -6.62
CA ALA A 31 8.37 -10.96 -7.15
C ALA A 31 8.61 -12.29 -6.42
N LEU A 32 8.46 -12.30 -5.10
CA LEU A 32 8.58 -13.51 -4.30
C LEU A 32 7.56 -14.58 -4.71
N VAL A 33 6.32 -14.19 -4.97
CA VAL A 33 5.27 -15.11 -5.47
C VAL A 33 5.61 -15.66 -6.84
N ILE A 34 6.09 -14.82 -7.76
CA ILE A 34 6.49 -15.27 -9.10
C ILE A 34 7.60 -16.32 -8.99
N VAL A 35 8.61 -16.09 -8.14
CA VAL A 35 9.70 -17.05 -7.91
C VAL A 35 9.16 -18.35 -7.30
N LEU A 36 8.29 -18.26 -6.29
CA LEU A 36 7.70 -19.43 -5.63
C LEU A 36 6.82 -20.23 -6.59
N PHE A 37 6.07 -19.53 -7.44
CA PHE A 37 5.28 -20.12 -8.51
C PHE A 37 6.17 -20.88 -9.49
N PHE A 38 7.25 -20.27 -10.00
CA PHE A 38 8.19 -20.94 -10.90
C PHE A 38 8.83 -22.18 -10.26
N ALA A 39 9.24 -22.09 -9.00
CA ALA A 39 9.84 -23.21 -8.27
C ALA A 39 8.86 -24.38 -8.15
N LEU A 40 7.63 -24.11 -7.72
CA LEU A 40 6.60 -25.14 -7.57
C LEU A 40 6.11 -25.70 -8.91
N PHE A 41 5.99 -24.85 -9.93
CA PHE A 41 5.58 -25.27 -11.27
C PHE A 41 6.65 -26.14 -11.94
N SER A 42 7.93 -25.81 -11.75
CA SER A 42 9.05 -26.65 -12.21
C SER A 42 9.01 -28.03 -11.57
N ASP A 43 8.76 -28.12 -10.27
CA ASP A 43 8.65 -29.39 -9.55
C ASP A 43 7.44 -30.23 -10.01
N LEU A 44 6.31 -29.55 -10.28
CA LEU A 44 5.10 -30.17 -10.80
C LEU A 44 5.32 -30.76 -12.21
N ILE A 45 5.98 -30.02 -13.11
CA ILE A 45 6.33 -30.51 -14.46
C ILE A 45 7.28 -31.70 -14.36
N TYR A 46 8.30 -31.63 -13.50
CA TYR A 46 9.27 -32.71 -13.35
C TYR A 46 8.59 -33.99 -12.86
N THR A 47 7.71 -33.87 -11.87
CA THR A 47 6.91 -34.98 -11.34
C THR A 47 6.01 -35.56 -12.43
N TYR A 48 5.32 -34.72 -13.21
CA TYR A 48 4.42 -35.16 -14.29
C TYR A 48 5.15 -35.95 -15.39
N ILE A 49 6.34 -35.49 -15.80
CA ILE A 49 7.15 -36.16 -16.83
C ILE A 49 7.68 -37.52 -16.32
N GLN A 50 8.07 -37.61 -15.04
CA GLN A 50 8.65 -38.84 -14.49
C GLN A 50 7.61 -39.89 -14.08
N SER A 51 6.47 -39.49 -13.50
CA SER A 51 5.57 -40.44 -12.84
C SER A 51 4.53 -41.06 -13.78
N GLY A 52 4.25 -40.48 -14.95
CA GLY A 52 3.27 -41.01 -15.91
C GLY A 52 1.83 -41.14 -15.39
N LEU A 53 1.57 -40.70 -14.15
CA LEU A 53 0.32 -40.85 -13.42
C LEU A 53 -0.32 -39.47 -13.26
N GLY A 54 -1.26 -39.14 -14.15
CA GLY A 54 -1.94 -37.84 -14.18
C GLY A 54 -2.84 -37.53 -12.96
N GLY A 55 -3.06 -38.50 -12.07
CA GLY A 55 -3.89 -38.33 -10.86
C GLY A 55 -3.25 -37.42 -9.82
N ASP A 56 -2.01 -37.69 -9.43
CA ASP A 56 -1.28 -36.90 -8.40
C ASP A 56 -0.98 -35.46 -8.86
N PHE A 57 -0.96 -35.23 -10.18
CA PHE A 57 -0.77 -33.90 -10.77
C PHE A 57 -1.94 -32.96 -10.44
N LEU A 58 -3.17 -33.45 -10.58
CA LEU A 58 -4.37 -32.63 -10.34
C LEU A 58 -4.46 -32.18 -8.88
N ASP A 59 -4.18 -33.08 -7.93
CA ASP A 59 -4.23 -32.76 -6.50
C ASP A 59 -3.17 -31.73 -6.11
N ARG A 60 -1.94 -31.88 -6.60
CA ARG A 60 -0.86 -30.91 -6.36
C ARG A 60 -1.14 -29.57 -7.04
N PHE A 61 -1.71 -29.58 -8.24
CA PHE A 61 -2.12 -28.37 -8.95
C PHE A 61 -3.22 -27.62 -8.20
N LEU A 62 -4.25 -28.33 -7.72
CA LEU A 62 -5.33 -27.74 -6.92
C LEU A 62 -4.81 -27.16 -5.61
N LEU A 63 -3.89 -27.86 -4.93
CA LEU A 63 -3.23 -27.34 -3.73
C LEU A 63 -2.46 -26.05 -4.02
N LEU A 64 -1.75 -25.97 -5.15
CA LEU A 64 -1.04 -24.78 -5.59
C LEU A 64 -2.01 -23.60 -5.81
N VAL A 65 -3.10 -23.83 -6.53
CA VAL A 65 -4.13 -22.81 -6.78
C VAL A 65 -4.74 -22.31 -5.48
N LEU A 66 -5.05 -23.22 -4.54
CA LEU A 66 -5.56 -22.86 -3.23
C LEU A 66 -4.57 -22.01 -2.43
N LEU A 67 -3.28 -22.37 -2.45
CA LEU A 67 -2.21 -21.61 -1.79
C LEU A 67 -2.12 -20.18 -2.35
N ILE A 68 -2.18 -20.03 -3.68
CA ILE A 68 -2.15 -18.73 -4.36
C ILE A 68 -3.37 -17.89 -3.95
N LEU A 69 -4.56 -18.48 -3.90
CA LEU A 69 -5.79 -17.78 -3.48
C LEU A 69 -5.69 -17.29 -2.03
N ILE A 70 -5.22 -18.14 -1.11
CA ILE A 70 -5.01 -17.77 0.29
C ILE A 70 -4.00 -16.62 0.39
N TYR A 71 -2.88 -16.73 -0.30
CA TYR A 71 -1.86 -15.70 -0.33
C TYR A 71 -2.41 -14.37 -0.84
N TYR A 72 -3.14 -14.39 -1.97
CA TYR A 72 -3.73 -13.19 -2.55
C TYR A 72 -4.73 -12.55 -1.59
N ALA A 73 -5.55 -13.34 -0.90
CA ALA A 73 -6.50 -12.85 0.09
C ALA A 73 -5.79 -12.15 1.27
N ILE A 74 -4.70 -12.74 1.79
CA ILE A 74 -3.90 -12.14 2.85
C ILE A 74 -3.27 -10.82 2.37
N LEU A 75 -2.66 -10.83 1.18
CA LEU A 75 -1.96 -9.67 0.64
C LEU A 75 -2.94 -8.52 0.34
N ALA A 76 -4.08 -8.82 -0.27
CA ALA A 76 -5.14 -7.86 -0.53
C ALA A 76 -5.63 -7.21 0.78
N ARG A 77 -5.84 -8.00 1.85
CA ARG A 77 -6.24 -7.48 3.16
C ARG A 77 -5.18 -6.55 3.76
N LEU A 78 -3.90 -6.91 3.61
CA LEU A 78 -2.79 -6.15 4.16
C LEU A 78 -2.61 -4.81 3.42
N VAL A 79 -2.63 -4.84 2.08
CA VAL A 79 -2.60 -3.64 1.24
C VAL A 79 -3.81 -2.74 1.52
N PHE A 80 -5.01 -3.30 1.58
CA PHE A 80 -6.22 -2.52 1.86
C PHE A 80 -6.15 -1.83 3.22
N ARG A 81 -5.66 -2.54 4.27
CA ARG A 81 -5.47 -1.95 5.60
C ARG A 81 -4.42 -0.84 5.59
N PHE A 82 -3.31 -1.04 4.88
CA PHE A 82 -2.22 -0.08 4.81
C PHE A 82 -2.63 1.18 4.04
N THR A 83 -3.25 1.01 2.87
CA THR A 83 -3.74 2.10 2.03
C THR A 83 -4.81 2.91 2.76
N ASN A 84 -5.81 2.28 3.38
CA ASN A 84 -6.86 3.02 4.10
C ASN A 84 -6.31 3.84 5.27
N ARG A 85 -5.30 3.32 5.98
CA ARG A 85 -4.69 4.00 7.11
C ARG A 85 -3.82 5.18 6.66
N LEU A 86 -3.02 5.01 5.61
CA LEU A 86 -2.15 6.07 5.09
C LEU A 86 -2.92 7.14 4.32
N ALA A 87 -3.73 6.74 3.34
CA ALA A 87 -4.46 7.69 2.50
C ALA A 87 -5.48 8.50 3.31
N GLY A 88 -6.18 7.84 4.24
CA GLY A 88 -7.13 8.50 5.12
C GLY A 88 -6.49 9.52 6.07
N ALA A 89 -5.35 9.17 6.68
CA ALA A 89 -4.60 10.08 7.53
C ALA A 89 -4.04 11.27 6.73
N TYR A 90 -3.47 11.01 5.55
CA TYR A 90 -2.87 12.04 4.69
C TYR A 90 -3.92 13.06 4.19
N GLN A 91 -5.07 12.60 3.70
CA GLN A 91 -6.13 13.50 3.25
C GLN A 91 -6.70 14.37 4.38
N ARG A 92 -6.82 13.84 5.61
CA ARG A 92 -7.25 14.65 6.76
C ARG A 92 -6.21 15.71 7.11
N LEU A 93 -4.93 15.33 7.11
CA LEU A 93 -3.83 16.26 7.38
C LEU A 93 -3.83 17.43 6.40
N LEU A 94 -3.98 17.15 5.10
CA LEU A 94 -4.08 18.20 4.07
C LEU A 94 -5.27 19.13 4.30
N ARG A 95 -6.47 18.58 4.53
CA ARG A 95 -7.67 19.42 4.73
C ARG A 95 -7.54 20.35 5.94
N GLU A 96 -6.97 19.85 7.04
CA GLU A 96 -6.81 20.70 8.22
C GLU A 96 -5.70 21.75 8.03
N LEU A 97 -4.61 21.42 7.33
CA LEU A 97 -3.61 22.41 6.93
C LEU A 97 -4.21 23.49 6.02
N ASP A 98 -5.05 23.11 5.05
CA ASP A 98 -5.75 24.04 4.16
C ASP A 98 -6.67 24.99 4.94
N LYS A 99 -7.36 24.51 5.99
CA LYS A 99 -8.18 25.35 6.87
C LYS A 99 -7.34 26.38 7.63
N ILE A 100 -6.19 25.97 8.17
CA ILE A 100 -5.27 26.87 8.88
C ILE A 100 -4.75 27.95 7.91
N ILE A 101 -4.37 27.56 6.69
CA ILE A 101 -3.91 28.49 5.65
C ILE A 101 -5.03 29.47 5.25
N ALA A 102 -6.28 29.00 5.20
CA ALA A 102 -7.46 29.82 4.90
C ALA A 102 -7.86 30.80 6.03
N GLY A 103 -7.08 30.86 7.13
CA GLY A 103 -7.33 31.78 8.24
C GLY A 103 -8.41 31.30 9.22
N ALA A 104 -8.83 30.03 9.15
CA ALA A 104 -9.67 29.45 10.20
C ALA A 104 -8.88 29.38 11.51
N HIS A 105 -9.54 29.64 12.63
CA HIS A 105 -8.88 29.65 13.94
C HIS A 105 -8.08 28.35 14.16
N PRO A 106 -6.86 28.46 14.72
CA PRO A 106 -6.01 27.31 14.96
C PRO A 106 -6.65 26.32 15.93
N SER A 107 -7.33 25.29 15.42
CA SER A 107 -7.75 24.15 16.21
C SER A 107 -6.65 23.10 16.19
N HIS A 108 -6.36 22.50 17.35
CA HIS A 108 -5.40 21.40 17.45
C HIS A 108 -5.78 20.27 16.50
N LEU A 109 -4.79 19.83 15.72
CA LEU A 109 -4.93 18.70 14.82
C LEU A 109 -5.02 17.41 15.64
N HIS A 110 -6.03 16.59 15.37
CA HIS A 110 -6.20 15.28 15.99
C HIS A 110 -6.16 14.15 14.97
N LEU A 111 -5.17 13.25 15.11
CA LEU A 111 -5.16 11.95 14.44
C LEU A 111 -5.69 10.84 15.35
N ARG A 112 -6.13 9.75 14.74
CA ARG A 112 -6.56 8.56 15.48
C ARG A 112 -5.32 7.92 16.13
N LYS A 113 -5.46 7.39 17.35
CA LYS A 113 -4.38 6.71 18.09
C LYS A 113 -3.70 5.66 17.20
N GLY A 114 -2.40 5.82 16.97
CA GLY A 114 -1.54 4.91 16.22
C GLY A 114 -1.37 5.22 14.74
N ASP A 115 -1.93 6.30 14.21
CA ASP A 115 -1.64 6.70 12.82
C ASP A 115 -0.17 7.13 12.68
N TYR A 116 0.46 6.75 11.58
CA TYR A 116 1.91 6.93 11.36
C TYR A 116 2.41 8.38 11.39
N ALA A 117 1.51 9.38 11.37
CA ALA A 117 1.83 10.81 11.34
C ALA A 117 1.62 11.53 12.69
N GLN A 118 1.42 10.81 13.78
CA GLN A 118 1.10 11.40 15.08
C GLN A 118 2.21 12.34 15.62
N GLU A 119 3.48 11.99 15.39
CA GLU A 119 4.60 12.86 15.75
C GLU A 119 4.64 14.16 14.93
N LEU A 120 4.38 14.06 13.62
CA LEU A 120 4.32 15.23 12.73
C LEU A 120 3.21 16.19 13.19
N ILE A 121 2.06 15.65 13.54
CA ILE A 121 0.92 16.42 14.06
C ILE A 121 1.25 17.10 15.37
N ASN A 122 1.92 16.42 16.31
CA ASN A 122 2.35 17.04 17.56
C ASN A 122 3.27 18.25 17.31
N ARG A 123 4.20 18.15 16.35
CA ARG A 123 5.08 19.26 15.97
C ARG A 123 4.31 20.40 15.30
N ILE A 124 3.31 20.10 14.47
CA ILE A 124 2.45 21.11 13.86
C ILE A 124 1.61 21.82 14.92
N ASN A 125 1.04 21.10 15.88
CA ASN A 125 0.29 21.70 17.00
C ASN A 125 1.19 22.61 17.85
N GLN A 126 2.44 22.22 18.12
CA GLN A 126 3.41 23.09 18.81
C GLN A 126 3.73 24.37 18.02
N LEU A 127 3.79 24.31 16.70
CA LEU A 127 3.96 25.49 15.84
C LEU A 127 2.72 26.39 15.91
N ILE A 128 1.54 25.81 15.80
CA ILE A 128 0.26 26.52 15.93
C ILE A 128 0.18 27.25 17.29
N ASP A 129 0.53 26.59 18.40
CA ASP A 129 0.54 27.17 19.74
C ASP A 129 1.53 28.33 19.87
N ARG A 130 2.64 28.32 19.11
CA ARG A 130 3.60 29.43 19.07
C ARG A 130 3.08 30.64 18.30
N PHE A 131 2.37 30.43 17.19
CA PHE A 131 1.84 31.52 16.36
C PHE A 131 0.50 32.07 16.85
N SER A 132 -0.18 31.35 17.74
CA SER A 132 -1.40 31.81 18.42
C SER A 132 -1.13 32.62 19.70
N LYS A 133 0.13 32.77 20.10
CA LYS A 133 0.60 33.71 21.14
C LYS A 133 1.03 35.02 20.51
#